data_AF-A0A350DNB8-F1
#
_entry.id   AF-A0A350DNB8-F1
#
_cell.length_a   1.000
_cell.length_b   1.000
_cell.length_c   1.000
_cell.angle_alpha   90.00
_cell.angle_beta   90.00
_cell.angle_gamma   90.00
#
_symmetry.space_group_name_H-M   'P 1'
#
loop_
_entity.id
_entity.type
_entity.pdbx_description
1 polymer ?
#
loop_
_entity_poly.entity_id
_entity_poly.type
_entity_poly.pdbx_seq_one_letter_code
_entity_poly.pdbx_strand_id
1 'polypeptide(L)' 'NRRFQSCVAMRPIEYIQAVRIEQAKRLLELGDVTIKSLAEQVGYDDISSFTRLFKRATELTPKEYQDKFSR' A
#
# COMPACT_ATOMS: atom_id res chain seq x y z
N ASN A 1 17.77 8.05 15.71
CA ASN A 1 16.81 8.51 14.68
C ASN A 1 17.10 9.91 14.11
N ARG A 2 18.33 10.20 13.66
CA ARG A 2 18.71 11.54 13.12
C ARG A 2 19.41 11.51 11.74
N ARG A 3 19.81 10.34 11.23
CA ARG A 3 20.57 10.20 9.97
C ARG A 3 19.71 10.06 8.71
N PHE A 4 18.38 9.93 8.84
CA PHE A 4 17.47 9.75 7.69
C PHE A 4 16.88 11.05 7.16
N GLN A 5 17.07 12.18 7.86
CA GLN A 5 16.43 13.47 7.54
C GLN A 5 17.15 14.28 6.45
N SER A 6 18.32 13.86 5.97
CA SER A 6 19.19 14.74 5.16
C SER A 6 19.07 14.57 3.65
N CYS A 7 18.32 13.57 3.15
CA CYS A 7 18.26 13.30 1.70
C CYS A 7 16.84 13.11 1.13
N VAL A 8 15.83 12.94 1.98
CA VAL A 8 14.44 12.78 1.53
C VAL A 8 13.59 13.67 2.43
N ALA A 9 12.85 14.62 1.87
CA ALA A 9 11.94 15.51 2.61
C ALA A 9 10.70 14.77 3.15
N MET A 10 10.82 13.48 3.44
CA MET A 10 9.77 12.60 3.95
C MET A 10 10.23 11.98 5.26
N ARG A 11 9.28 11.80 6.17
CA ARG A 11 9.52 11.05 7.40
C ARG A 11 9.76 9.59 7.03
N PRO A 12 10.64 8.85 7.75
CA PRO A 12 10.92 7.45 7.47
C PRO A 12 9.67 6.57 7.35
N ILE A 13 8.65 6.87 8.16
CA ILE A 13 7.37 6.15 8.14
C ILE A 13 6.56 6.38 6.86
N GLU A 14 6.63 7.59 6.28
CA GLU A 14 5.93 7.93 5.04
C GLU A 14 6.58 7.21 3.86
N TYR A 15 7.92 7.11 3.87
CA TYR A 15 8.65 6.33 2.87
C TYR A 15 8.26 4.84 2.92
N ILE A 16 8.21 4.24 4.11
CA ILE A 16 7.80 2.84 4.27
C ILE A 16 6.35 2.64 3.79
N GLN A 17 5.45 3.56 4.14
CA GLN A 17 4.06 3.52 3.66
C GLN A 17 3.99 3.59 2.13
N ALA A 18 4.75 4.49 1.51
CA ALA A 18 4.80 4.60 0.05
C ALA A 18 5.29 3.30 -0.61
N VAL A 19 6.37 2.70 -0.09
CA VAL A 19 6.88 1.41 -0.58
C VAL A 19 5.84 0.30 -0.47
N ARG A 20 5.13 0.21 0.67
CA ARG A 20 4.06 -0.78 0.87
C ARG A 20 2.89 -0.59 -0.10
N ILE A 21 2.51 0.66 -0.37
CA ILE A 21 1.46 0.97 -1.37
C ILE A 21 1.89 0.56 -2.78
N GLU A 22 3.14 0.83 -3.17
CA GLU A 22 3.65 0.42 -4.49
C GLU A 22 3.70 -1.10 -4.65
N GLN A 23 4.09 -1.83 -3.59
CA GLN A 23 3.99 -3.30 -3.60
C GLN A 23 2.54 -3.77 -3.70
N ALA A 24 1.61 -3.15 -2.97
CA ALA A 24 0.21 -3.52 -3.00
C ALA A 24 -0.42 -3.35 -4.41
N LYS A 25 -0.11 -2.24 -5.10
CA LYS A 25 -0.59 -2.00 -6.47
C LYS A 25 -0.17 -3.12 -7.43
N ARG A 26 1.12 -3.48 -7.40
CA ARG A 26 1.67 -4.56 -8.25
C ARG A 26 0.97 -5.88 -8.01
N LEU A 27 0.73 -6.23 -6.75
CA LEU A 27 0.04 -7.47 -6.40
C LEU A 27 -1.43 -7.47 -6.87
N LEU A 28 -2.11 -6.32 -6.78
CA LEU A 28 -3.48 -6.18 -7.27
C LEU A 28 -3.59 -6.26 -8.80
N GLU A 29 -2.61 -5.70 -9.52
CA GLU A 29 -2.53 -5.77 -10.99
C GLU A 29 -2.34 -7.20 -11.50
N LEU A 30 -1.73 -8.09 -10.69
CA LEU A 30 -1.58 -9.51 -10.99
C LEU A 30 -2.88 -10.32 -10.83
N GLY A 31 -3.94 -9.77 -10.22
CA GLY A 31 -5.27 -10.37 -10.16
C GLY A 31 -5.47 -11.53 -9.17
N ASP A 32 -4.41 -12.22 -8.74
CA ASP A 32 -4.52 -13.49 -7.99
C ASP A 32 -4.51 -13.37 -6.46
N VAL A 33 -4.73 -12.17 -5.91
CA VAL A 33 -4.66 -11.94 -4.45
C VAL A 33 -5.98 -11.45 -3.86
N THR A 34 -6.33 -11.98 -2.69
CA THR A 34 -7.43 -11.44 -1.88
C THR A 34 -6.96 -10.22 -1.10
N ILE A 35 -7.86 -9.27 -0.84
CA ILE A 35 -7.51 -8.04 -0.09
C ILE A 35 -6.97 -8.35 1.32
N LYS A 36 -7.42 -9.45 1.95
CA LYS A 36 -6.90 -9.92 3.24
C LYS A 36 -5.43 -10.37 3.12
N SER A 37 -5.13 -11.28 2.20
CA SER A 37 -3.77 -11.78 1.97
C SER A 37 -2.83 -10.65 1.55
N LEU A 38 -3.32 -9.71 0.74
CA LEU A 38 -2.59 -8.51 0.36
C LEU A 38 -2.17 -7.65 1.56
N ALA A 39 -3.09 -7.38 2.48
CA ALA A 39 -2.81 -6.60 3.69
C ALA A 39 -1.73 -7.26 4.56
N GLU A 40 -1.82 -8.58 4.74
CA GLU A 40 -0.82 -9.37 5.47
C GLU A 40 0.56 -9.32 4.77
N GLN A 41 0.60 -9.50 3.44
CA GLN A 41 1.84 -9.46 2.65
C GLN A 41 2.56 -8.10 2.69
N VAL A 42 1.81 -6.99 2.73
CA VAL A 42 2.39 -5.64 2.83
C VAL A 42 2.58 -5.17 4.28
N GLY A 43 2.40 -6.07 5.26
CA GLY A 43 2.74 -5.85 6.66
C GLY A 43 1.69 -5.04 7.44
N TYR A 44 0.41 -5.31 7.19
CA TYR A 44 -0.73 -4.79 7.96
C TYR A 44 -1.55 -5.95 8.54
N ASP A 45 -1.71 -5.94 9.87
CA ASP A 45 -2.56 -6.91 10.57
C ASP A 45 -4.07 -6.60 10.41
N ASP A 46 -4.40 -5.31 10.23
CA ASP A 46 -5.77 -4.83 10.05
C ASP A 46 -6.03 -4.36 8.61
N ILE A 47 -6.97 -5.03 7.96
CA ILE A 47 -7.43 -4.73 6.60
C ILE A 47 -8.01 -3.31 6.52
N SER A 48 -8.69 -2.83 7.57
CA SER A 48 -9.33 -1.51 7.56
C SER A 48 -8.29 -0.40 7.51
N SER A 49 -7.22 -0.54 8.29
CA SER A 49 -6.08 0.37 8.33
C SER A 49 -5.34 0.41 7.00
N PHE A 50 -5.08 -0.76 6.40
CA PHE A 50 -4.51 -0.85 5.05
C PHE A 50 -5.42 -0.18 4.02
N THR A 51 -6.71 -0.50 4.02
CA THR A 51 -7.70 0.04 3.07
C THR A 51 -7.76 1.56 3.12
N ARG A 52 -7.77 2.15 4.33
CA ARG A 52 -7.79 3.61 4.51
C ARG A 52 -6.51 4.26 3.99
N LEU A 53 -5.34 3.65 4.27
CA LEU A 53 -4.07 4.14 3.75
C LEU A 53 -4.00 4.05 2.23
N PHE A 54 -4.39 2.91 1.67
CA PHE A 54 -4.39 2.67 0.24
C PHE A 54 -5.31 3.64 -0.48
N LYS A 55 -6.55 3.79 -0.02
CA LYS A 55 -7.49 4.77 -0.56
C LYS A 55 -6.99 6.20 -0.47
N ARG A 56 -6.30 6.58 0.61
CA ARG A 56 -5.69 7.91 0.71
C ARG A 56 -4.57 8.12 -0.31
N ALA A 57 -3.84 7.07 -0.66
CA ALA A 57 -2.71 7.13 -1.57
C ALA A 57 -3.09 7.00 -3.06
N THR A 58 -4.19 6.31 -3.37
CA THR A 58 -4.60 5.97 -4.75
C THR A 58 -5.97 6.52 -5.14
N GLU A 59 -6.68 7.15 -4.21
CA GLU A 59 -8.08 7.58 -4.31
C GLU A 59 -9.10 6.46 -4.52
N LEU A 60 -8.64 5.21 -4.56
CA LEU A 60 -9.45 4.01 -4.80
C LEU A 60 -9.25 3.02 -3.64
N THR A 61 -10.30 2.30 -3.28
CA THR A 61 -10.14 1.13 -2.40
C THR A 61 -9.31 0.06 -3.11
N PRO A 62 -8.62 -0.84 -2.37
CA PRO A 62 -7.91 -1.97 -2.97
C PRO A 62 -8.77 -2.79 -3.93
N LYS A 63 -10.06 -2.95 -3.63
CA LYS A 63 -11.00 -3.70 -4.47
C LYS A 63 -11.35 -2.94 -5.76
N GLU A 64 -11.68 -1.65 -5.67
CA GLU A 64 -11.92 -0.81 -6.86
C GLU A 64 -10.68 -0.72 -7.75
N TYR A 65 -9.49 -0.69 -7.15
CA TYR A 65 -8.23 -0.73 -7.88
C TYR A 65 -8.03 -2.07 -8.58
N GLN A 66 -8.29 -3.20 -7.88
CA GLN A 66 -8.27 -4.52 -8.48
C GLN A 66 -9.21 -4.58 -9.68
N ASP A 67 -10.48 -4.24 -9.51
CA ASP A 67 -11.50 -4.36 -10.55
C ASP A 67 -11.19 -3.49 -11.78
N LYS A 68 -10.45 -2.38 -11.59
CA LYS A 68 -10.04 -1.47 -12.67
C LYS A 68 -8.78 -1.91 -13.42
N PHE A 69 -7.87 -2.62 -12.75
CA PHE A 69 -6.51 -2.88 -13.27
C PHE A 69 -6.16 -4.37 -13.35
N SER A 70 -6.94 -5.28 -12.77
CA SER A 70 -6.79 -6.72 -12.96
C SER A 70 -7.15 -7.05 -14.42
N ARG A 71 -6.21 -7.66 -15.14
CA ARG A 71 -6.43 -8.14 -16.51
C ARG A 71 -7.22 -9.44 -16.54
#